data_AF-A0A243S646-F1
#
_entry.id   AF-A0A243S646-F1
#
_cell.length_a   1.000
_cell.length_b   1.000
_cell.length_c   1.000
_cell.angle_alpha   90.00
_cell.angle_beta   90.00
_cell.angle_gamma   90.00
#
_symmetry.space_group_name_H-M   'P 1'
#
loop_
_entity.id
_entity.type
_entity.pdbx_description
1 polymer ?
#
loop_
_entity_poly.entity_id
_entity_poly.type
_entity_poly.pdbx_seq_one_letter_code
_entity_poly.pdbx_strand_id
1 'polypeptide(L)'
;MKKPNRVMSFLFSLIGQSWAYDEVEEVREVIATRSFDSLPERAEIHSKGAASLTDSLAFQPGLVDLHDELHDTWVYLASLKGRAREMGYASLAGHLEAAADSTRDVMEQVASAAEATVPAPQVPLTR
;
A
#
# COMPACT_ATOMS: atom_id res chain seq x y z
N MET A 1 17.36 18.70 -12.42
CA MET A 1 15.94 18.39 -12.70
C MET A 1 15.27 17.99 -11.38
N LYS A 2 14.12 18.58 -11.03
CA LYS A 2 13.39 18.28 -9.78
C LYS A 2 12.90 16.82 -9.84
N LYS A 3 13.14 16.03 -8.79
CA LYS A 3 12.67 14.62 -8.69
C LYS A 3 11.15 14.58 -8.97
N PRO A 4 10.66 13.68 -9.85
CA PRO A 4 9.23 13.55 -10.09
C PRO A 4 8.49 13.24 -8.79
N ASN A 5 7.32 13.84 -8.59
CA ASN A 5 6.47 13.60 -7.43
C ASN A 5 6.00 12.13 -7.42
N ARG A 6 5.88 11.47 -6.25
CA ARG A 6 5.61 10.02 -6.13
C ARG A 6 4.33 9.59 -6.87
N VAL A 7 3.32 10.45 -6.87
CA VAL A 7 2.07 10.29 -7.63
C VAL A 7 2.32 10.20 -9.14
N MET A 8 3.25 10.99 -9.69
CA MET A 8 3.60 10.91 -11.11
C MET A 8 4.39 9.64 -11.43
N SER A 9 5.23 9.14 -10.52
CA SER A 9 5.92 7.85 -10.71
C SER A 9 4.93 6.68 -10.73
N PHE A 10 3.90 6.74 -9.89
CA PHE A 10 2.81 5.77 -9.87
C PHE A 10 1.98 5.83 -11.16
N LEU A 11 1.59 7.04 -11.59
CA LEU A 11 0.90 7.27 -12.87
C LEU A 11 1.72 6.84 -14.10
N PHE A 12 3.04 7.03 -14.10
CA PHE A 12 3.90 6.52 -15.18
C PHE A 12 4.01 4.99 -15.18
N SER A 13 3.99 4.34 -14.01
CA SER A 13 3.90 2.87 -13.92
C SER A 13 2.54 2.35 -14.39
N LEU A 14 1.45 3.09 -14.12
CA LEU A 14 0.10 2.78 -14.57
C LEU A 14 -0.05 2.79 -16.10
N ILE A 15 0.70 3.65 -16.81
CA ILE A 15 0.68 3.77 -18.28
C ILE A 15 1.67 2.79 -18.94
N GLY A 16 2.31 1.90 -18.18
CA GLY A 16 3.31 0.97 -18.72
C GLY A 16 4.60 1.66 -19.18
N GLN A 17 4.86 2.89 -18.73
CA GLN A 17 6.11 3.62 -18.95
C GLN A 17 7.16 3.27 -17.88
N SER A 18 7.16 2.02 -17.41
CA SER A 18 8.27 1.45 -16.68
C SER A 18 8.87 0.34 -17.52
N TRP A 19 10.20 0.24 -17.54
CA TRP A 19 10.93 -0.83 -18.23
C TRP A 19 10.31 -2.20 -17.94
N ALA A 20 9.96 -2.92 -19.00
CA ALA A 20 9.70 -4.35 -18.93
C ALA A 20 11.03 -5.08 -18.84
N TYR A 21 11.04 -6.22 -18.15
CA TYR A 21 12.21 -7.11 -18.03
C TYR A 21 11.88 -8.41 -18.77
N ASP A 22 12.85 -8.91 -19.52
CA ASP A 22 12.65 -10.06 -20.41
C ASP A 22 12.93 -11.39 -19.68
N GLU A 23 13.69 -11.36 -18.57
CA GLU A 23 14.05 -12.53 -17.78
C GLU A 23 13.51 -12.45 -16.34
N VAL A 24 13.16 -13.60 -15.76
CA VAL A 24 12.64 -13.70 -14.38
C VAL A 24 13.70 -13.23 -13.37
N GLU A 25 14.97 -13.53 -13.64
CA GLU A 25 16.12 -13.13 -12.83
C GLU A 25 16.26 -11.60 -12.78
N GLU A 26 16.03 -10.90 -13.89
CA GLU A 26 16.05 -9.43 -13.94
C GLU A 26 14.91 -8.83 -13.09
N VAL A 27 13.71 -9.39 -13.16
CA VAL A 27 12.57 -8.98 -12.31
C VAL A 27 12.92 -9.14 -10.83
N ARG A 28 13.51 -10.29 -10.45
CA ARG A 28 13.91 -10.57 -9.07
C ARG A 28 15.01 -9.64 -8.59
N GLU A 29 16.03 -9.41 -9.41
CA GLU A 29 17.15 -8.53 -9.10
C GLU A 29 16.67 -7.10 -8.87
N VAL A 30 15.77 -6.60 -9.71
CA VAL A 30 15.22 -5.25 -9.56
C VAL A 30 14.36 -5.13 -8.30
N ILE A 31 13.52 -6.12 -8.00
CA ILE A 31 12.73 -6.16 -6.76
C ILE A 31 13.66 -6.17 -5.54
N ALA A 32 14.72 -6.99 -5.55
CA ALA A 32 15.68 -7.08 -4.46
C ALA A 32 16.45 -5.77 -4.29
N THR A 33 17.02 -5.23 -5.36
CA THR A 33 17.82 -3.99 -5.34
C THR A 33 17.00 -2.80 -4.87
N ARG A 34 15.78 -2.62 -5.40
CA ARG A 34 14.88 -1.53 -4.97
C ARG A 34 14.48 -1.68 -3.51
N SER A 35 14.31 -2.92 -3.03
CA SER A 35 14.08 -3.19 -1.62
C SER A 35 15.30 -2.75 -0.80
N PHE A 36 16.50 -3.30 -1.05
CA PHE A 36 17.68 -3.06 -0.22
C PHE A 36 18.17 -1.60 -0.21
N ASP A 37 18.21 -0.92 -1.36
CA ASP A 37 18.84 0.41 -1.45
C ASP A 37 18.04 1.51 -0.75
N SER A 38 16.74 1.30 -0.57
CA SER A 38 15.84 2.32 -0.03
C SER A 38 15.14 1.92 1.27
N LEU A 39 15.38 0.70 1.77
CA LEU A 39 14.82 0.23 3.03
C LEU A 39 15.36 0.96 4.27
N PRO A 40 16.67 1.17 4.46
CA PRO A 40 17.18 1.76 5.70
C PRO A 40 16.70 3.19 5.95
N GLU A 41 16.81 4.06 4.93
CA GLU A 41 16.39 5.46 5.03
C GLU A 41 14.87 5.58 5.23
N ARG A 42 14.07 4.80 4.49
CA ARG A 42 12.61 4.80 4.67
C ARG A 42 12.20 4.26 6.04
N ALA A 43 12.83 3.19 6.50
CA ALA A 43 12.55 2.61 7.81
C ALA A 43 12.84 3.64 8.92
N GLU A 44 13.93 4.40 8.80
CA GLU A 44 14.24 5.48 9.75
C GLU A 44 13.19 6.59 9.73
N ILE A 45 12.75 7.04 8.54
CA ILE A 45 11.69 8.06 8.41
C ILE A 45 10.38 7.58 9.03
N HIS A 46 9.94 6.36 8.72
CA HIS A 46 8.72 5.78 9.29
C HIS A 46 8.83 5.62 10.81
N SER A 47 9.99 5.17 11.31
CA SER A 47 10.23 5.01 12.74
C SER A 47 10.22 6.35 13.48
N LYS A 48 10.86 7.40 12.93
CA LYS A 48 10.84 8.74 13.52
C LYS A 48 9.44 9.36 13.51
N GLY A 49 8.70 9.19 12.41
CA GLY A 49 7.31 9.62 12.31
C GLY A 49 6.44 8.97 13.37
N ALA A 50 6.51 7.64 13.51
CA ALA A 50 5.77 6.90 14.53
C ALA A 50 6.17 7.30 15.96
N ALA A 51 7.47 7.53 16.21
CA ALA A 51 7.96 7.97 17.52
C ALA A 51 7.48 9.37 17.94
N SER A 52 7.01 10.19 17.00
CA SER A 52 6.48 11.53 17.27
C SER A 52 5.01 11.54 17.74
N LEU A 53 4.32 10.39 17.67
CA LEU A 53 2.91 10.28 18.04
C LEU A 53 2.77 10.19 19.56
N THR A 54 1.94 11.05 20.15
CA THR A 54 1.85 11.23 21.61
C THR A 54 0.62 10.64 22.25
N ASP A 55 -0.43 10.37 21.46
CA ASP A 55 -1.70 9.83 21.94
C ASP A 55 -2.40 9.01 20.84
N SER A 56 -3.48 8.34 21.22
CA SER A 56 -4.27 7.47 20.34
C SER A 56 -4.80 8.19 19.09
N LEU A 57 -5.23 9.44 19.21
CA LEU A 57 -5.80 10.20 18.10
C LEU A 57 -4.73 10.64 17.09
N ALA A 58 -3.48 10.82 17.54
CA ALA A 58 -2.36 11.16 16.66
C ALA A 58 -2.09 10.10 15.57
N PHE A 59 -2.54 8.85 15.75
CA PHE A 59 -2.44 7.79 14.74
C PHE A 59 -3.46 7.96 13.59
N GLN A 60 -4.58 8.64 13.81
CA GLN A 60 -5.70 8.68 12.86
C GLN A 60 -5.31 9.17 11.46
N PRO A 61 -4.63 10.33 11.29
CA PRO A 61 -4.36 10.85 9.95
C PRO A 61 -3.57 9.85 9.10
N GLY A 62 -2.52 9.24 9.69
CA GLY A 62 -1.71 8.25 8.99
C GLY A 62 -2.45 6.96 8.67
N LEU A 63 -3.37 6.51 9.54
CA LEU A 63 -4.18 5.32 9.28
C LEU A 63 -5.26 5.56 8.21
N VAL A 64 -5.87 6.75 8.18
CA VAL A 64 -6.83 7.14 7.14
C VAL A 64 -6.13 7.28 5.79
N ASP A 65 -4.99 7.98 5.75
CA ASP A 65 -4.20 8.11 4.52
C ASP A 65 -3.75 6.73 4.01
N LEU A 66 -3.28 5.84 4.91
CA LEU A 66 -2.89 4.48 4.55
C LEU A 66 -4.07 3.65 4.02
N HIS A 67 -5.26 3.79 4.61
CA HIS A 67 -6.46 3.12 4.12
C HIS A 67 -6.78 3.54 2.68
N ASP A 68 -6.70 4.84 2.37
CA ASP A 68 -6.94 5.37 1.03
C ASP A 68 -5.88 4.88 0.01
N GLU A 69 -4.60 4.84 0.41
CA GLU A 69 -3.53 4.28 -0.41
C GLU A 69 -3.73 2.77 -0.70
N LEU A 70 -4.18 2.01 0.30
CA LEU A 70 -4.50 0.59 0.16
C LEU A 70 -5.71 0.37 -0.75
N HIS A 71 -6.73 1.23 -0.64
CA HIS A 71 -7.90 1.17 -1.51
C HIS A 71 -7.53 1.44 -2.98
N ASP A 72 -6.72 2.46 -3.26
CA ASP A 72 -6.22 2.73 -4.61
C ASP A 72 -5.37 1.56 -5.15
N THR A 73 -4.51 1.00 -4.31
CA THR A 73 -3.71 -0.19 -4.64
C THR A 73 -4.59 -1.40 -4.99
N TRP A 74 -5.65 -1.63 -4.21
CA TRP A 74 -6.61 -2.71 -4.46
C TRP A 74 -7.31 -2.54 -5.81
N VAL A 75 -7.80 -1.33 -6.12
CA VAL A 75 -8.44 -1.01 -7.41
C VAL A 75 -7.48 -1.26 -8.57
N TYR A 76 -6.21 -0.87 -8.42
CA TYR A 76 -5.20 -1.10 -9.43
C TYR A 76 -4.95 -2.59 -9.68
N LEU A 77 -4.76 -3.40 -8.63
CA LEU A 77 -4.57 -4.84 -8.74
C LEU A 77 -5.79 -5.53 -9.38
N ALA A 78 -7.01 -5.13 -9.00
CA ALA A 78 -8.24 -5.63 -9.58
C ALA A 78 -8.33 -5.32 -11.10
N SER A 79 -7.90 -4.12 -11.50
CA SER A 79 -7.86 -3.71 -12.91
C SER A 79 -6.83 -4.50 -13.72
N LEU A 80 -5.62 -4.69 -13.19
CA LEU A 80 -4.60 -5.53 -13.80
C LEU A 80 -5.07 -6.99 -13.93
N LYS A 81 -5.72 -7.52 -12.88
CA LYS A 81 -6.32 -8.87 -12.91
C LYS A 81 -7.32 -8.99 -14.05
N GLY A 82 -8.24 -8.02 -14.18
CA GLY A 82 -9.22 -7.96 -15.25
C GLY A 82 -8.54 -8.03 -16.61
N ARG A 83 -7.51 -7.21 -16.83
CA ARG A 83 -6.76 -7.20 -18.08
C ARG A 83 -6.00 -8.51 -18.35
N ALA A 84 -5.37 -9.09 -17.33
CA ALA A 84 -4.69 -10.38 -17.45
C ALA A 84 -5.64 -11.51 -17.86
N ARG A 85 -6.87 -11.50 -17.33
CA ARG A 85 -7.93 -12.46 -17.73
C ARG A 85 -8.34 -12.28 -19.19
N GLU A 86 -8.58 -11.04 -19.61
CA GLU A 86 -8.92 -10.73 -21.02
C GLU A 86 -7.83 -11.20 -22.00
N MET A 87 -6.56 -11.15 -21.58
CA MET A 87 -5.41 -11.57 -22.39
C MET A 87 -5.10 -13.07 -22.28
N GLY A 88 -5.84 -13.83 -21.48
CA GLY A 88 -5.63 -15.27 -21.30
C GLY A 88 -4.49 -15.66 -20.37
N TYR A 89 -3.91 -14.72 -19.61
CA TYR A 89 -2.82 -14.98 -18.67
C TYR A 89 -3.36 -15.47 -17.31
N ALA A 90 -3.83 -16.72 -17.27
CA ALA A 90 -4.51 -17.29 -16.11
C ALA A 90 -3.66 -17.31 -14.82
N SER A 91 -2.38 -17.69 -14.89
CA SER A 91 -1.49 -17.70 -13.72
C SER A 91 -1.22 -16.30 -13.18
N LEU A 92 -0.96 -15.33 -14.05
CA LEU A 92 -0.79 -13.92 -13.67
C LEU A 92 -2.07 -13.38 -13.00
N ALA A 93 -3.24 -13.65 -13.59
CA ALA A 93 -4.51 -13.25 -13.01
C ALA A 93 -4.72 -13.86 -11.61
N GLY A 94 -4.32 -15.11 -11.39
CA GLY A 94 -4.38 -15.75 -10.08
C GLY A 94 -3.47 -15.09 -9.04
N HIS A 95 -2.24 -14.73 -9.41
CA HIS A 95 -1.35 -13.99 -8.51
C HIS A 95 -1.86 -12.59 -8.18
N LEU A 96 -2.41 -11.87 -9.17
CA LEU A 96 -3.01 -10.56 -8.97
C LEU A 96 -4.27 -10.61 -8.09
N GLU A 97 -5.06 -11.70 -8.19
CA GLU A 97 -6.20 -11.95 -7.31
C GLU A 97 -5.77 -12.15 -5.87
N ALA A 98 -4.80 -13.04 -5.63
CA ALA A 98 -4.28 -13.28 -4.29
C ALA A 98 -3.67 -12.01 -3.66
N ALA A 99 -3.00 -11.18 -4.47
CA ALA A 99 -2.48 -9.89 -4.03
C ALA A 99 -3.62 -8.93 -3.66
N ALA A 100 -4.65 -8.79 -4.50
CA ALA A 100 -5.80 -7.93 -4.21
C ALA A 100 -6.54 -8.37 -2.95
N ASP A 101 -6.77 -9.66 -2.76
CA ASP A 101 -7.43 -10.19 -1.57
C ASP A 101 -6.62 -9.89 -0.30
N SER A 102 -5.29 -10.09 -0.36
CA SER A 102 -4.41 -9.74 0.77
C SER A 102 -4.42 -8.23 1.06
N THR A 103 -4.44 -7.37 0.03
CA THR A 103 -4.54 -5.91 0.20
C THR A 103 -5.86 -5.52 0.86
N ARG A 104 -6.96 -6.17 0.49
CA ARG A 104 -8.27 -5.96 1.12
C ARG A 104 -8.23 -6.30 2.60
N ASP A 105 -7.68 -7.46 2.97
CA ASP A 105 -7.58 -7.88 4.37
C ASP A 105 -6.77 -6.85 5.19
N VAL A 106 -5.65 -6.36 4.65
CA VAL A 106 -4.84 -5.33 5.31
C VAL A 106 -5.64 -4.02 5.45
N MET A 107 -6.36 -3.61 4.40
CA MET A 107 -7.20 -2.40 4.42
C MET A 107 -8.27 -2.47 5.51
N GLU A 108 -8.94 -3.61 5.68
CA GLU A 108 -9.94 -3.84 6.73
C GLU A 108 -9.32 -3.78 8.14
N GLN A 109 -8.10 -4.30 8.32
CA GLN A 109 -7.36 -4.19 9.59
C GLN A 109 -6.95 -2.73 9.89
N VAL A 110 -6.53 -1.97 8.87
CA VAL A 110 -6.17 -0.55 9.03
C VAL A 110 -7.40 0.29 9.39
N ALA A 111 -8.55 0.03 8.76
CA ALA A 111 -9.80 0.67 9.13
C ALA A 111 -10.17 0.39 10.60
N SER A 112 -10.10 -0.89 11.02
CA SER A 112 -10.35 -1.28 12.41
C SER A 112 -9.38 -0.61 13.39
N ALA A 113 -8.11 -0.46 13.02
CA ALA A 113 -7.11 0.25 13.82
C ALA A 113 -7.44 1.75 13.92
N ALA A 114 -7.90 2.38 12.83
CA ALA A 114 -8.33 3.77 12.83
C ALA A 114 -9.55 3.97 13.74
N GLU A 115 -10.54 3.08 13.69
CA GLU A 115 -11.72 3.11 14.56
C GLU A 115 -11.33 2.96 16.04
N ALA A 116 -10.39 2.06 16.35
CA ALA A 116 -9.91 1.82 17.71
C ALA A 116 -9.22 3.04 18.35
N THR A 117 -8.84 4.04 17.55
CA THR A 117 -8.27 5.28 18.10
C THR A 117 -9.30 6.17 18.79
N VAL A 118 -10.60 6.02 18.46
CA VAL A 118 -11.70 6.82 18.97
C VAL A 118 -12.06 6.33 20.38
N PRO A 119 -12.01 7.19 21.43
CA PRO A 119 -12.41 6.79 22.77
C PRO A 119 -13.87 6.34 22.81
N ALA A 120 -14.14 5.24 23.51
CA ALA A 120 -15.52 4.80 23.75
C ALA A 120 -16.30 5.90 24.51
N PRO A 121 -17.59 6.12 24.19
CA PRO A 121 -18.41 7.08 24.92
C PRO A 121 -18.47 6.69 26.40
N GLN A 122 -18.12 7.61 27.29
CA GLN A 122 -18.28 7.41 28.73
C GLN A 122 -19.77 7.37 29.04
N VAL A 123 -20.34 6.18 29.15
CA VAL A 123 -21.70 6.02 29.68
C VAL A 123 -21.68 6.51 31.12
N PRO A 124 -22.52 7.47 31.53
CA PRO A 124 -22.62 7.84 32.92
C PRO A 124 -23.08 6.61 33.70
N LEU A 125 -22.32 6.22 34.73
CA LEU A 125 -22.83 5.31 35.76
C LEU A 125 -23.94 6.06 36.49
N THR A 126 -25.17 5.93 36.02
CA THR A 126 -26.35 6.39 36.74
C THR A 126 -26.41 5.60 38.04
N ARG A 127 -26.35 6.32 39.16
CA ARG A 127 -26.46 5.79 40.52
C ARG A 127 -27.92 5.60 40.91
#